data_AF-A0A945UWA6-F1
#
_entry.id   AF-A0A945UWA6-F1
#
_cell.length_a   1.000
_cell.length_b   1.000
_cell.length_c   1.000
_cell.angle_alpha   90.00
_cell.angle_beta   90.00
_cell.angle_gamma   90.00
#
_symmetry.space_group_name_H-M   'P 1'
#
loop_
_entity.id
_entity.type
_entity.pdbx_description
1 polymer ?
#
loop_
_entity_poly.entity_id
_entity_poly.type
_entity_poly.pdbx_seq_one_letter_code
_entity_poly.pdbx_strand_id
1 'polypeptide(L)'
;MPTPSLRASTPPRIFFHLLLAISLAAVAAHAEPISFSKQQLTDMFFSEGVAVADVDNDGKTDVIAGPFWYRAPEFKQKRGIAAPHAYDPRSYSNAFIMGAYDFNYDGLTDVLQIGWPGRAGYWLEN
;
A
#
# COMPACT_ATOMS: atom_id res chain seq x y z
N MET A 1 43.08 38.82 44.10
CA MET A 1 42.06 39.37 43.20
C MET A 1 40.79 38.54 43.38
N PRO A 2 39.60 39.12 43.65
CA PRO A 2 38.37 38.34 43.70
C PRO A 2 37.74 38.23 42.31
N THR A 3 37.27 37.04 41.96
CA THR A 3 36.55 36.76 40.71
C THR A 3 35.11 37.29 40.81
N PRO A 4 34.58 38.01 39.81
CA PRO A 4 33.20 38.49 39.86
C PRO A 4 32.23 37.33 39.62
N SER A 5 31.32 37.09 40.56
CA SER A 5 30.20 36.18 40.36
C SER A 5 29.07 36.88 39.60
N LEU A 6 28.81 36.47 38.36
CA LEU A 6 27.64 36.89 37.59
C LEU A 6 26.37 36.28 38.21
N ARG A 7 25.51 37.12 38.79
CA ARG A 7 24.14 36.72 39.14
C ARG A 7 23.28 36.78 37.87
N ALA A 8 22.78 35.64 37.43
CA ALA A 8 21.78 35.58 36.37
C ALA A 8 20.47 36.23 36.87
N SER A 9 19.94 37.19 36.12
CA SER A 9 18.65 37.81 36.39
C SER A 9 17.53 36.87 35.95
N THR A 10 16.59 36.57 36.86
CA THR A 10 15.38 35.82 36.53
C THR A 10 14.50 36.68 35.61
N PRO A 11 14.10 36.20 34.42
CA PRO A 11 13.28 36.99 33.51
C PRO A 11 11.88 37.26 34.12
N PRO A 12 11.25 38.41 33.79
CA PRO A 12 9.98 38.81 34.39
C PRO A 12 8.85 37.83 34.04
N ARG A 13 8.03 37.46 35.04
CA ARG A 13 6.93 36.46 34.97
C ARG A 13 5.91 36.68 33.84
N ILE A 14 5.79 37.90 33.34
CA ILE A 14 4.88 38.27 32.23
C ILE A 14 5.32 37.60 30.91
N PHE A 15 6.62 37.38 30.71
CA PHE A 15 7.15 36.71 29.53
C PHE A 15 6.77 35.22 29.48
N PHE A 16 6.62 34.58 30.64
CA PHE A 16 6.27 33.16 30.76
C PHE A 16 4.79 32.90 30.44
N HIS A 17 3.90 33.84 30.80
CA HIS A 17 2.47 33.70 30.49
C HIS A 17 2.13 34.02 29.04
N LEU A 18 2.87 34.92 28.37
CA LEU A 18 2.67 35.22 26.95
C LEU A 18 3.14 34.05 26.05
N LEU A 19 4.21 33.36 26.42
CA LEU A 19 4.69 32.14 25.74
C LEU A 19 3.72 30.96 25.90
N LEU A 20 3.07 30.82 27.06
CA LEU A 20 2.09 29.75 27.29
C LEU A 20 0.81 29.94 26.45
N ALA A 21 0.35 31.19 26.26
CA ALA A 21 -0.83 31.49 25.45
C ALA A 21 -0.62 31.24 23.93
N ILE A 22 0.61 31.45 23.43
CA ILE A 22 0.96 31.16 22.02
C ILE A 22 1.05 29.64 21.77
N SER A 23 1.40 28.85 22.79
CA SER A 23 1.51 27.39 22.65
C SER A 23 0.18 26.66 22.51
N LEU A 24 -0.92 27.20 23.03
CA LEU A 24 -2.24 26.54 23.03
C LEU A 24 -3.03 26.76 21.72
N ALA A 25 -2.69 27.77 20.93
CA ALA A 25 -3.37 28.09 19.67
C ALA A 25 -2.86 27.27 18.46
N ALA A 26 -1.75 26.52 18.62
CA ALA A 26 -1.04 25.89 17.50
C ALA A 26 -1.39 24.42 17.25
N VAL A 27 -2.37 23.83 17.97
CA VAL A 27 -2.63 22.38 17.88
C VAL A 27 -4.08 22.07 17.47
N ALA A 28 -4.56 22.75 16.44
CA ALA A 28 -5.60 22.18 15.59
C ALA A 28 -4.92 21.71 14.29
N ALA A 29 -4.31 20.52 14.33
CA ALA A 29 -3.87 19.85 13.12
C ALA A 29 -5.13 19.50 12.31
N HIS A 30 -5.51 20.38 11.39
CA HIS A 30 -6.45 20.01 10.33
C HIS A 30 -5.77 18.92 9.52
N ALA A 31 -6.30 17.70 9.58
CA ALA A 31 -5.89 16.66 8.65
C ALA A 31 -6.22 17.16 7.24
N GLU A 32 -5.21 17.23 6.38
CA GLU A 32 -5.42 17.52 4.96
C GLU A 32 -6.47 16.55 4.40
N PRO A 33 -7.40 17.02 3.56
CA PRO A 33 -8.37 16.14 2.94
C PRO A 33 -7.68 14.98 2.23
N ILE A 34 -8.13 13.75 2.49
CA ILE A 34 -7.63 12.56 1.79
C ILE A 34 -7.95 12.74 0.30
N SER A 35 -6.92 12.71 -0.55
CA SER A 35 -7.05 12.73 -2.00
C SER A 35 -6.55 11.41 -2.59
N PHE A 36 -7.15 11.00 -3.70
CA PHE A 36 -6.79 9.77 -4.40
C PHE A 36 -6.44 10.09 -5.84
N SER A 37 -5.41 9.42 -6.36
CA SER A 37 -5.09 9.38 -7.79
C SER A 37 -5.51 8.05 -8.37
N LYS A 38 -6.18 8.07 -9.53
CA LYS A 38 -6.56 6.84 -10.24
C LYS A 38 -5.47 6.50 -11.25
N GLN A 39 -4.93 5.29 -11.15
CA GLN A 39 -4.12 4.67 -12.20
C GLN A 39 -4.86 3.44 -12.74
N GLN A 40 -4.97 3.33 -14.05
CA GLN A 40 -5.56 2.18 -14.71
C GLN A 40 -4.45 1.21 -15.16
N LEU A 41 -4.52 -0.04 -14.69
CA LEU A 41 -3.53 -1.08 -15.04
C LEU A 41 -3.81 -1.72 -16.40
N THR A 42 -5.09 -1.84 -16.77
CA THR A 42 -5.55 -2.36 -18.06
C THR A 42 -6.99 -1.91 -18.32
N ASP A 43 -7.38 -1.88 -19.59
CA ASP A 43 -8.73 -1.64 -20.10
C ASP A 43 -9.51 -2.93 -20.42
N MET A 44 -8.87 -4.09 -20.27
CA MET A 44 -9.47 -5.40 -20.51
C MET A 44 -9.98 -6.01 -19.20
N PHE A 45 -11.06 -6.78 -19.29
CA PHE A 45 -11.60 -7.51 -18.14
C PHE A 45 -10.97 -8.90 -18.05
N PHE A 46 -10.07 -9.10 -17.09
CA PHE A 46 -9.39 -10.38 -16.86
C PHE A 46 -9.85 -11.10 -15.60
N SER A 47 -10.35 -10.37 -14.60
CA SER A 47 -10.51 -10.88 -13.24
C SER A 47 -11.52 -10.03 -12.47
N GLU A 48 -12.40 -10.68 -11.69
CA GLU A 48 -13.15 -10.02 -10.61
C GLU A 48 -12.28 -9.89 -9.35
N GLY A 49 -11.43 -10.89 -9.09
CA GLY A 49 -10.55 -10.93 -7.93
C GLY A 49 -9.25 -10.16 -8.13
N VAL A 50 -8.63 -9.77 -7.01
CA VAL A 50 -7.31 -9.14 -6.96
C VAL A 50 -6.58 -9.64 -5.72
N ALA A 51 -5.26 -9.82 -5.84
CA ALA A 51 -4.37 -10.06 -4.72
C ALA A 51 -3.25 -9.00 -4.70
N VAL A 52 -2.62 -8.84 -3.55
CA VAL A 52 -1.46 -7.96 -3.37
C VAL A 52 -0.42 -8.68 -2.52
N ALA A 53 0.85 -8.53 -2.86
CA ALA A 53 1.99 -9.14 -2.17
C ALA A 53 3.30 -8.50 -2.65
N ASP A 54 4.39 -8.76 -1.94
CA ASP A 54 5.74 -8.47 -2.42
C ASP A 54 6.22 -9.68 -3.24
N VAL A 55 6.03 -9.64 -4.56
CA VAL A 55 6.21 -10.82 -5.41
C VAL A 55 7.68 -11.05 -5.76
N ASP A 56 8.45 -9.97 -5.86
CA ASP A 56 9.88 -10.02 -6.20
C ASP A 56 10.82 -9.70 -5.02
N ASN A 57 10.28 -9.67 -3.80
CA ASN A 57 11.00 -9.44 -2.55
C ASN A 57 11.77 -8.11 -2.54
N ASP A 58 11.23 -7.07 -3.19
CA ASP A 58 11.83 -5.72 -3.23
C ASP A 58 11.32 -4.80 -2.10
N GLY A 59 10.44 -5.31 -1.23
CA GLY A 59 9.85 -4.62 -0.10
C GLY A 59 8.64 -3.77 -0.46
N LYS A 60 8.13 -3.86 -1.70
CA LYS A 60 6.95 -3.09 -2.15
C LYS A 60 5.78 -4.00 -2.47
N THR A 61 4.59 -3.46 -2.28
CA THR A 61 3.34 -4.18 -2.52
C THR A 61 2.94 -4.10 -3.99
N ASP A 62 3.07 -5.22 -4.69
CA ASP A 62 2.62 -5.41 -6.06
C ASP A 62 1.13 -5.75 -6.15
N VAL A 63 0.59 -5.73 -7.37
CA VAL A 63 -0.80 -6.11 -7.67
C VAL A 63 -0.82 -7.34 -8.57
N ILE A 64 -1.67 -8.30 -8.25
CA ILE A 64 -1.93 -9.49 -9.09
C ILE A 64 -3.42 -9.51 -9.43
N ALA A 65 -3.74 -9.53 -10.73
CA ALA A 65 -5.12 -9.58 -11.22
C ALA A 65 -5.22 -10.45 -12.46
N GLY A 66 -5.98 -11.54 -12.33
CA GLY A 66 -6.13 -12.58 -13.34
C GLY A 66 -4.76 -13.14 -13.77
N PRO A 67 -4.42 -13.09 -15.07
CA PRO A 67 -3.20 -13.70 -15.59
C PRO A 67 -1.97 -12.80 -15.44
N PHE A 68 -2.04 -11.66 -14.74
CA PHE A 68 -0.95 -10.69 -14.67
C PHE A 68 -0.55 -10.32 -13.25
N TRP A 69 0.76 -10.25 -13.04
CA TRP A 69 1.42 -9.53 -11.94
C TRP A 69 1.89 -8.16 -12.45
N TYR A 70 1.62 -7.10 -11.68
CA TYR A 70 1.99 -5.71 -11.96
C TYR A 70 2.93 -5.20 -10.87
N ARG A 71 4.16 -4.88 -11.27
CA ARG A 71 5.24 -4.53 -10.36
C ARG A 71 5.13 -3.09 -9.85
N ALA A 72 5.20 -2.91 -8.55
CA ALA A 72 5.25 -1.64 -7.85
C ALA A 72 6.59 -0.90 -8.05
N PRO A 73 6.66 0.40 -7.73
CA PRO A 73 5.54 1.28 -7.34
C PRO A 73 4.86 1.95 -8.54
N GLU A 74 5.44 1.92 -9.73
CA GLU A 74 4.86 2.63 -10.89
C GLU A 74 3.78 1.81 -11.61
N PHE A 75 3.68 0.50 -11.37
CA PHE A 75 2.74 -0.41 -12.04
C PHE A 75 2.77 -0.34 -13.57
N LYS A 76 3.94 0.00 -14.15
CA LYS A 76 4.18 0.06 -15.60
C LYS A 76 4.69 -1.25 -16.17
N GLN A 77 5.36 -2.05 -15.34
CA GLN A 77 5.87 -3.36 -15.71
C GLN A 77 4.81 -4.41 -15.33
N LYS A 78 4.55 -5.35 -16.23
CA LYS A 78 3.70 -6.51 -15.96
C LYS A 78 4.31 -7.79 -16.51
N ARG A 79 4.08 -8.91 -15.82
CA ARG A 79 4.47 -10.27 -16.25
C ARG A 79 3.23 -11.15 -16.28
N GLY A 80 3.15 -12.06 -17.25
CA GLY A 80 2.13 -13.10 -17.27
C GLY A 80 2.44 -14.20 -16.25
N ILE A 81 1.46 -14.57 -15.43
CA ILE A 81 1.53 -15.70 -14.48
C ILE A 81 0.63 -16.87 -14.92
N ALA A 82 -0.26 -16.62 -15.88
CA ALA A 82 -1.07 -17.62 -16.56
C ALA A 82 -1.31 -17.19 -18.01
N ALA A 83 -1.84 -18.10 -18.84
CA ALA A 83 -2.21 -17.75 -20.21
C ALA A 83 -3.29 -16.65 -20.20
N PRO A 84 -3.08 -15.53 -20.91
CA PRO A 84 -4.03 -14.42 -20.87
C PRO A 84 -5.32 -14.75 -21.61
N HIS A 85 -6.45 -14.51 -20.96
CA HIS A 85 -7.78 -14.62 -21.57
C HIS A 85 -8.66 -13.47 -21.08
N ALA A 86 -8.99 -12.54 -21.97
CA ALA A 86 -9.92 -11.46 -21.65
C ALA A 86 -11.36 -11.94 -21.81
N TYR A 87 -12.21 -11.51 -20.88
CA TYR A 87 -13.63 -11.85 -20.83
C TYR A 87 -14.49 -10.66 -21.26
N ASP A 88 -15.76 -10.93 -21.58
CA ASP A 88 -16.76 -9.87 -21.73
C ASP A 88 -17.02 -9.24 -20.35
N PRO A 89 -16.85 -7.90 -20.17
CA PRO A 89 -17.15 -7.21 -18.92
C PRO A 89 -18.61 -7.32 -18.46
N ARG A 90 -19.52 -7.78 -19.32
CA ARG A 90 -20.92 -8.06 -19.00
C ARG A 90 -21.18 -9.52 -18.61
N SER A 91 -20.12 -10.33 -18.54
CA SER A 91 -20.12 -11.72 -18.10
C SER A 91 -19.14 -11.92 -16.94
N TYR A 92 -18.74 -13.17 -16.69
CA TYR A 92 -17.83 -13.54 -15.61
C TYR A 92 -16.50 -14.10 -16.12
N SER A 93 -15.44 -13.86 -15.36
CA SER A 93 -14.12 -14.47 -15.57
C SER A 93 -14.04 -15.86 -14.90
N ASN A 94 -12.87 -16.48 -14.91
CA ASN A 94 -12.58 -17.66 -14.08
C ASN A 94 -11.66 -17.33 -12.88
N ALA A 95 -11.50 -16.06 -12.53
CA ALA A 95 -10.68 -15.53 -11.45
C ALA A 95 -11.55 -14.70 -10.50
N PHE A 96 -12.50 -15.36 -9.84
CA PHE A 96 -13.43 -14.73 -8.90
C PHE A 96 -12.74 -14.33 -7.60
N ILE A 97 -11.83 -15.18 -7.11
CA ILE A 97 -11.03 -14.95 -5.91
C ILE A 97 -9.57 -15.11 -6.29
N MET A 98 -8.76 -14.16 -5.86
CA MET A 98 -7.31 -14.26 -5.93
C MET A 98 -6.72 -14.13 -4.53
N GLY A 99 -5.68 -14.90 -4.26
CA GLY A 99 -4.88 -14.83 -3.05
C GLY A 99 -3.39 -14.88 -3.40
N ALA A 100 -2.55 -14.38 -2.51
CA ALA A 100 -1.11 -14.45 -2.64
C ALA A 100 -0.51 -14.81 -1.29
N TYR A 101 0.35 -15.83 -1.27
CA TYR A 101 1.01 -16.33 -0.06
C TYR A 101 2.15 -17.27 -0.46
N ASP A 102 3.12 -17.47 0.42
CA ASP A 102 4.15 -18.50 0.27
C ASP A 102 3.57 -19.85 0.73
N PHE A 103 2.95 -20.61 -0.19
CA PHE A 103 2.22 -21.83 0.16
C PHE A 103 3.14 -23.03 0.36
N ASN A 104 4.30 -23.04 -0.29
CA ASN A 104 5.29 -24.13 -0.21
C ASN A 104 6.44 -23.85 0.79
N TYR A 105 6.48 -22.67 1.39
CA TYR A 105 7.50 -22.20 2.34
C TYR A 105 8.90 -22.04 1.75
N ASP A 106 9.01 -21.65 0.48
CA ASP A 106 10.29 -21.41 -0.20
C ASP A 106 10.78 -19.95 -0.12
N GLY A 107 9.98 -19.06 0.48
CA GLY A 107 10.27 -17.64 0.63
C GLY A 107 9.91 -16.79 -0.59
N LEU A 108 9.25 -17.37 -1.60
CA LEU A 108 8.67 -16.67 -2.74
C LEU A 108 7.16 -16.62 -2.62
N THR A 109 6.56 -15.53 -3.12
CA THR A 109 5.11 -15.41 -3.14
C THR A 109 4.53 -16.23 -4.30
N ASP A 110 3.62 -17.14 -3.96
CA ASP A 110 2.77 -17.85 -4.92
C ASP A 110 1.40 -17.18 -5.08
N VAL A 111 0.64 -17.63 -6.08
CA VAL A 111 -0.71 -17.13 -6.37
C VAL A 111 -1.75 -18.24 -6.27
N LEU A 112 -2.87 -17.95 -5.60
CA LEU A 112 -4.09 -18.77 -5.61
C LEU A 112 -5.12 -18.10 -6.51
N GLN A 113 -5.74 -18.88 -7.40
CA GLN A 113 -6.88 -18.45 -8.21
C GLN A 113 -8.04 -19.42 -8.03
N ILE A 114 -9.22 -18.91 -7.66
CA ILE A 114 -10.46 -19.69 -7.60
C ILE A 114 -11.49 -19.07 -8.53
N GLY A 115 -12.07 -19.92 -9.38
CA GLY A 115 -13.08 -19.54 -10.36
C GLY A 115 -14.48 -20.04 -10.02
N TRP A 116 -15.11 -20.65 -11.02
CA TRP A 116 -16.47 -21.16 -10.93
C TRP A 116 -16.67 -22.19 -9.80
N PRO A 117 -17.80 -22.12 -9.07
CA PRO A 117 -18.17 -23.14 -8.09
C PRO A 117 -18.15 -24.54 -8.72
N GLY A 118 -17.55 -25.50 -8.01
CA GLY A 118 -17.43 -26.89 -8.48
C GLY A 118 -16.35 -27.11 -9.55
N ARG A 119 -15.56 -26.08 -9.91
CA ARG A 119 -14.32 -26.25 -10.68
C ARG A 119 -13.11 -26.23 -9.75
N ALA A 120 -11.98 -26.70 -10.26
CA ALA A 120 -10.71 -26.64 -9.53
C ALA A 120 -10.31 -25.18 -9.28
N GLY A 121 -9.76 -24.94 -8.08
CA GLY A 121 -8.88 -23.81 -7.84
C GLY A 121 -7.46 -24.16 -8.26
N TYR A 122 -6.67 -23.14 -8.58
CA TYR A 122 -5.30 -23.29 -9.04
C TYR A 122 -4.35 -22.59 -8.07
N TRP A 123 -3.30 -23.32 -7.70
CA TRP A 123 -2.10 -22.74 -7.12
C TRP A 123 -1.08 -22.58 -8.25
N LEU A 124 -0.51 -21.38 -8.36
CA LEU A 124 0.50 -21.00 -9.32
C LEU A 124 1.78 -20.70 -8.54
N GLU A 125 2.72 -21.62 -8.60
CA GLU A 125 4.07 -21.48 -8.06
C GLU A 125 4.86 -20.42 -8.86
N ASN A 126 5.70 -19.62 -8.17
CA ASN A 126 6.42 -18.47 -8.73
C ASN A 126 7.48 -18.79 -9.79
#